data_AF-A0A3B8Y3J0-F1
#
_entry.id   AF-A0A3B8Y3J0-F1
#
_cell.length_a   1.000
_cell.length_b   1.000
_cell.length_c   1.000
_cell.angle_alpha   90.00
_cell.angle_beta   90.00
_cell.angle_gamma   90.00
#
_symmetry.space_group_name_H-M   'P 1'
#
loop_
_entity.id
_entity.type
_entity.pdbx_description
1 polymer ?
#
loop_
_entity_poly.entity_id
_entity_poly.type
_entity_poly.pdbx_seq_one_letter_code
_entity_poly.pdbx_strand_id
1 'polypeptide(L)'
;MDITDSTKSLITHVQSLKSHYDDLASLTFIDFYCQCREGCDYLFAQKMKQSVRVFDILMWFFQCLEAGSKITIIELMWRDVIGPTLEEYQQDRRTEKQLEQLFTSTELKQSVLGWDRQPRGDGGVNLILRNLLQDIENIEAQHPPKNEE
;
A
#
# COMPACT_ATOMS: atom_id res chain seq x y z
N MET A 1 -14.40 -2.86 15.12
CA MET A 1 -13.10 -3.53 15.23
C MET A 1 -12.14 -2.53 14.66
N ASP A 2 -11.29 -1.93 15.47
CA ASP A 2 -10.58 -0.70 15.09
C ASP A 2 -9.20 -1.01 14.53
N ILE A 3 -8.68 -0.15 13.66
CA ILE A 3 -7.29 -0.19 13.18
C ILE A 3 -6.38 -0.04 14.40
N THR A 4 -5.43 -0.95 14.56
CA THR A 4 -4.54 -0.95 15.73
C THR A 4 -3.63 0.28 15.74
N ASP A 5 -3.25 0.76 16.92
CA ASP A 5 -2.29 1.87 17.06
C ASP A 5 -0.94 1.53 16.39
N SER A 6 -0.55 0.25 16.37
CA SER A 6 0.62 -0.20 15.63
C SER A 6 0.48 0.01 14.12
N THR A 7 -0.69 -0.30 13.55
CA THR A 7 -0.95 -0.10 12.12
C THR A 7 -1.04 1.39 11.78
N LYS A 8 -1.71 2.20 12.61
CA LYS A 8 -1.74 3.67 12.44
C LYS A 8 -0.32 4.28 12.48
N SER A 9 0.52 3.80 13.39
CA SER A 9 1.93 4.21 13.49
C SER A 9 2.72 3.81 12.24
N LEU A 10 2.62 2.55 11.81
CA LEU A 10 3.26 2.05 10.58
C LEU A 10 2.87 2.89 9.36
N ILE A 11 1.57 3.15 9.18
CA ILE A 11 1.04 3.90 8.05
C ILE A 11 1.56 5.33 8.04
N THR A 12 1.61 5.98 9.19
CA THR A 12 2.15 7.35 9.30
C THR A 12 3.59 7.42 8.79
N HIS A 13 4.43 6.44 9.14
CA HIS A 13 5.82 6.39 8.68
C HIS A 13 5.93 6.01 7.21
N VAL A 14 5.14 5.05 6.72
CA VAL A 14 5.15 4.65 5.30
C VAL A 14 4.62 5.77 4.40
N GLN A 15 3.57 6.50 4.80
CA GLN A 15 3.06 7.66 4.07
C GLN A 15 4.11 8.78 3.97
N SER A 16 5.03 8.90 4.94
CA SER A 16 6.13 9.88 4.87
C SER A 16 7.10 9.61 3.71
N LEU A 17 7.18 8.37 3.20
CA LEU A 17 8.01 8.02 2.05
C LEU A 17 7.60 8.78 0.78
N LYS A 18 6.35 9.25 0.67
CA LYS A 18 5.90 10.09 -0.46
C LYS A 18 6.70 11.39 -0.64
N SER A 19 7.44 11.82 0.38
CA SER A 19 8.37 12.95 0.26
C SER A 19 9.69 12.59 -0.44
N HIS A 20 10.01 11.30 -0.54
CA HIS A 20 11.24 10.75 -1.12
C HIS A 20 11.01 10.11 -2.51
N TYR A 21 9.77 9.73 -2.81
CA TYR A 21 9.35 9.14 -4.08
C TYR A 21 8.34 10.07 -4.74
N ASP A 22 8.62 10.53 -5.96
CA ASP A 22 7.78 11.47 -6.71
C ASP A 22 7.08 10.83 -7.92
N ASP A 23 7.43 9.59 -8.27
CA ASP A 23 6.83 8.88 -9.38
C ASP A 23 5.45 8.29 -9.04
N LEU A 24 4.58 8.26 -10.04
CA LEU A 24 3.19 7.83 -9.88
C LEU A 24 3.08 6.39 -9.36
N ALA A 25 3.92 5.46 -9.82
CA ALA A 25 3.87 4.06 -9.39
C ALA A 25 4.21 3.93 -7.90
N SER A 26 5.27 4.57 -7.43
CA SER A 26 5.64 4.57 -6.01
C SER A 26 4.58 5.22 -5.14
N LEU A 27 4.08 6.40 -5.51
CA LEU A 27 3.04 7.10 -4.76
C LEU A 27 1.77 6.25 -4.64
N THR A 28 1.34 5.65 -5.75
CA THR A 28 0.15 4.78 -5.78
C THR A 28 0.37 3.51 -4.97
N PHE A 29 1.55 2.90 -5.06
CA PHE A 29 1.86 1.69 -4.29
C PHE A 29 1.91 1.97 -2.79
N ILE A 30 2.44 3.11 -2.35
CA ILE A 30 2.42 3.52 -0.94
C ILE A 30 0.99 3.60 -0.42
N ASP A 31 0.09 4.23 -1.18
CA ASP A 31 -1.33 4.32 -0.80
C ASP A 31 -2.00 2.96 -0.76
N PHE A 32 -1.78 2.15 -1.78
CA PHE A 32 -2.32 0.80 -1.85
C PHE A 32 -1.82 -0.08 -0.70
N TYR A 33 -0.53 0.03 -0.37
CA TYR A 33 0.06 -0.70 0.74
C TYR A 33 -0.57 -0.32 2.08
N CYS A 34 -0.76 0.98 2.34
CA CYS A 34 -1.38 1.45 3.57
C CYS A 34 -2.81 0.91 3.69
N GLN A 35 -3.61 1.01 2.61
CA GLN A 35 -4.97 0.46 2.56
C GLN A 35 -5.00 -1.06 2.79
N CYS A 36 -4.02 -1.80 2.25
CA CYS A 36 -3.92 -3.24 2.50
C CYS A 36 -3.58 -3.54 3.96
N ARG A 37 -2.72 -2.75 4.62
CA ARG A 37 -2.38 -2.94 6.03
C ARG A 37 -3.57 -2.68 6.94
N GLU A 38 -4.34 -1.64 6.67
CA GLU A 38 -5.61 -1.37 7.38
C GLU A 38 -6.61 -2.51 7.13
N GLY A 39 -6.80 -2.89 5.87
CA GLY A 39 -7.66 -4.02 5.47
C GLY A 39 -7.29 -5.34 6.17
N CYS A 40 -6.00 -5.62 6.33
CA CYS A 40 -5.52 -6.79 7.06
C CYS A 40 -5.91 -6.75 8.55
N ASP A 41 -5.97 -5.56 9.14
CA ASP A 41 -6.37 -5.41 10.53
C ASP A 41 -7.82 -5.84 10.77
N TYR A 42 -8.68 -5.65 9.77
CA TYR A 42 -10.09 -6.03 9.78
C TYR A 42 -10.34 -7.49 9.40
N LEU A 43 -9.68 -7.99 8.35
CA LEU A 43 -10.02 -9.29 7.75
C LEU A 43 -9.30 -10.48 8.37
N PHE A 44 -8.11 -10.27 8.94
CA PHE A 44 -7.25 -11.36 9.37
C PHE A 44 -7.10 -11.43 10.88
N ALA A 45 -7.13 -12.66 11.41
CA ALA A 45 -6.67 -12.92 12.76
C ALA A 45 -5.18 -12.53 12.90
N GLN A 46 -4.76 -12.11 14.08
CA GLN A 46 -3.42 -11.54 14.33
C GLN A 46 -2.25 -12.39 13.82
N LYS A 47 -2.34 -13.72 13.93
CA LYS A 47 -1.34 -14.65 13.39
C LYS A 47 -1.19 -14.57 11.86
N MET A 48 -2.26 -14.26 11.14
CA MET A 48 -2.24 -14.09 9.67
C MET A 48 -1.83 -12.67 9.26
N LYS A 49 -2.02 -11.65 10.10
CA LYS A 49 -1.54 -10.28 9.82
C LYS A 49 -0.02 -10.26 9.63
N GLN A 50 0.69 -11.00 10.48
CA GLN A 50 2.16 -11.10 10.44
C GLN A 50 2.70 -11.91 9.26
N SER A 51 1.88 -12.76 8.63
CA SER A 51 2.30 -13.53 7.46
C SER A 51 2.20 -12.73 6.16
N VAL A 52 1.44 -11.63 6.11
CA VAL A 52 1.36 -10.77 4.93
C VAL A 52 2.61 -9.89 4.87
N ARG A 53 3.47 -10.18 3.90
CA ARG A 53 4.71 -9.45 3.60
C ARG A 53 4.41 -8.32 2.61
N VAL A 54 5.29 -7.30 2.56
CA VAL A 54 5.23 -6.26 1.53
C VAL A 54 5.20 -6.84 0.11
N PHE A 55 5.90 -7.97 -0.12
CA PHE A 55 5.91 -8.65 -1.42
C PHE A 55 4.53 -9.21 -1.79
N ASP A 56 3.76 -9.73 -0.84
CA ASP A 56 2.41 -10.24 -1.12
C ASP A 56 1.49 -9.09 -1.58
N ILE A 57 1.60 -7.94 -0.91
CA ILE A 57 0.87 -6.72 -1.26
C ILE A 57 1.30 -6.21 -2.64
N LEU A 58 2.59 -6.26 -2.98
CA LEU A 58 3.07 -5.93 -4.33
C LEU A 58 2.45 -6.84 -5.40
N MET A 59 2.32 -8.13 -5.12
CA MET A 59 1.66 -9.05 -6.05
C MET A 59 0.18 -8.71 -6.22
N TRP A 60 -0.54 -8.35 -5.15
CA TRP A 60 -1.92 -7.87 -5.26
C TRP A 60 -2.02 -6.58 -6.08
N PHE A 61 -1.09 -5.66 -5.90
CA PHE A 61 -1.03 -4.43 -6.67
C PHE A 61 -0.92 -4.70 -8.18
N PHE A 62 -0.01 -5.59 -8.59
CA PHE A 62 0.15 -5.98 -9.99
C PHE A 62 -1.07 -6.70 -10.54
N GLN A 63 -1.71 -7.56 -9.75
CA GLN A 63 -2.94 -8.24 -10.18
C GLN A 63 -4.09 -7.24 -10.42
N CYS A 64 -4.25 -6.23 -9.56
CA CYS A 64 -5.25 -5.19 -9.75
C CYS A 64 -5.02 -4.40 -11.07
N LEU A 65 -3.76 -4.15 -11.43
CA LEU A 65 -3.40 -3.49 -12.69
C LEU A 65 -3.68 -4.35 -13.92
N GLU A 66 -3.39 -5.65 -13.85
CA GLU A 66 -3.57 -6.59 -14.95
C GLU A 66 -5.06 -6.80 -15.24
N ALA A 67 -5.85 -7.08 -14.21
CA ALA A 67 -7.30 -7.27 -14.33
C ALA A 67 -8.04 -5.99 -14.74
N GLY A 68 -7.44 -4.82 -14.47
CA GLY A 68 -8.14 -3.53 -14.58
C GLY A 68 -9.28 -3.39 -13.57
N SER A 69 -9.27 -4.21 -12.52
CA SER A 69 -10.25 -4.25 -11.45
C SER A 69 -9.62 -4.83 -10.19
N LYS A 70 -10.29 -4.63 -9.06
CA LYS A 70 -9.85 -5.16 -7.76
C LYS A 70 -9.97 -6.68 -7.75
N ILE A 71 -8.97 -7.36 -7.23
CA ILE A 71 -9.09 -8.78 -6.88
C ILE A 71 -10.00 -8.94 -5.64
N THR A 72 -10.64 -10.10 -5.48
CA THR A 72 -11.65 -10.34 -4.43
C THR A 72 -11.18 -9.99 -3.01
N ILE A 73 -9.91 -10.26 -2.67
CA ILE A 73 -9.38 -9.91 -1.35
C ILE A 73 -9.38 -8.39 -1.12
N ILE A 74 -9.00 -7.59 -2.12
CA ILE A 74 -9.02 -6.12 -2.05
C ILE A 74 -10.45 -5.61 -2.05
N GLU A 75 -11.34 -6.22 -2.82
CA GLU A 75 -12.78 -5.91 -2.75
C GLU A 75 -13.33 -6.14 -1.35
N LEU A 76 -12.94 -7.22 -0.68
CA LEU A 76 -13.34 -7.51 0.70
C LEU A 76 -12.74 -6.51 1.69
N MET A 77 -11.50 -6.05 1.48
CA MET A 77 -10.87 -5.04 2.34
C MET A 77 -11.61 -3.70 2.26
N TRP A 78 -12.00 -3.28 1.06
CA TRP A 78 -12.70 -2.00 0.83
C TRP A 78 -14.22 -2.10 0.98
N ARG A 79 -14.74 -3.31 1.23
CA ARG A 79 -16.17 -3.51 1.51
C ARG A 79 -16.42 -3.23 2.98
N ASP A 80 -16.87 -2.00 3.26
CA ASP A 80 -17.38 -1.52 4.56
C ASP A 80 -17.90 -2.65 5.48
N VAL A 81 -17.11 -3.05 6.47
CA VAL A 81 -17.58 -3.85 7.62
C VAL A 81 -17.79 -2.91 8.82
N ILE A 82 -18.87 -2.12 8.74
CA ILE A 82 -19.63 -1.44 9.82
C ILE A 82 -18.83 -0.72 10.95
N GLY A 83 -18.89 0.62 10.97
CA GLY A 83 -18.75 1.46 12.18
C GLY A 83 -18.66 2.98 11.91
N PRO A 84 -19.21 3.88 12.76
CA PRO A 84 -19.25 5.32 12.50
C PRO A 84 -18.00 6.05 13.04
N THR A 85 -16.97 6.20 12.21
CA THR A 85 -15.84 7.13 12.44
C THR A 85 -15.72 8.05 11.22
N LEU A 86 -16.60 9.07 11.19
CA LEU A 86 -16.93 9.87 10.01
C LEU A 86 -15.78 10.67 9.38
N GLU A 87 -14.65 10.88 10.06
CA GLU A 87 -13.50 11.62 9.50
C GLU A 87 -12.33 10.71 9.10
N GLU A 88 -11.97 9.71 9.91
CA GLU A 88 -10.93 8.71 9.57
C GLU A 88 -11.30 8.00 8.25
N TYR A 89 -12.55 7.54 8.10
CA TYR A 89 -13.01 6.85 6.90
C TYR A 89 -13.11 7.72 5.63
N GLN A 90 -13.23 9.05 5.77
CA GLN A 90 -13.41 9.90 4.59
C GLN A 90 -12.13 9.99 3.76
N GLN A 91 -10.97 10.01 4.42
CA GLN A 91 -9.68 10.03 3.75
C GLN A 91 -9.39 8.67 3.10
N ASP A 92 -9.71 7.58 3.79
CA ASP A 92 -9.57 6.22 3.27
C ASP A 92 -10.45 6.02 2.03
N ARG A 93 -11.74 6.37 2.11
CA ARG A 93 -12.65 6.29 0.94
C ARG A 93 -12.20 7.13 -0.25
N ARG A 94 -11.57 8.29 -0.02
CA ARG A 94 -11.01 9.10 -1.11
C ARG A 94 -9.83 8.38 -1.75
N THR A 95 -8.95 7.83 -0.92
CA THR A 95 -7.79 7.04 -1.36
C THR A 95 -8.22 5.79 -2.12
N GLU A 96 -9.16 5.01 -1.59
CA GLU A 96 -9.76 3.85 -2.25
C GLU A 96 -10.33 4.22 -3.63
N LYS A 97 -11.16 5.27 -3.72
CA LYS A 97 -11.71 5.74 -5.00
C LYS A 97 -10.63 6.20 -5.98
N GLN A 98 -9.60 6.88 -5.50
CA GLN A 98 -8.47 7.28 -6.33
C GLN A 98 -7.73 6.05 -6.86
N LEU A 99 -7.47 5.06 -6.01
CA LEU A 99 -6.85 3.79 -6.40
C LEU A 99 -7.71 3.04 -7.42
N GLU A 100 -9.05 2.98 -7.26
CA GLU A 100 -9.96 2.39 -8.25
C GLU A 100 -9.79 3.02 -9.64
N GLN A 101 -9.77 4.35 -9.69
CA GLN A 101 -9.58 5.09 -10.94
C GLN A 101 -8.20 4.82 -11.53
N LEU A 102 -7.16 4.87 -10.69
CA LEU A 102 -5.77 4.69 -11.09
C LEU A 102 -5.51 3.28 -11.65
N PHE A 103 -6.09 2.22 -11.07
CA PHE A 103 -5.94 0.85 -11.58
C PHE A 103 -6.49 0.65 -13.00
N THR A 104 -7.47 1.46 -13.40
CA THR A 104 -7.98 1.46 -14.79
C THR A 104 -7.20 2.37 -15.73
N SER A 105 -6.32 3.22 -15.19
CA SER A 105 -5.61 4.24 -15.97
C SER A 105 -4.43 3.65 -16.75
N THR A 106 -4.29 4.07 -18.01
CA THR A 106 -3.13 3.71 -18.84
C THR A 106 -1.83 4.33 -18.31
N GLU A 107 -1.93 5.50 -17.68
CA GLU A 107 -0.79 6.25 -17.13
C GLU A 107 -0.09 5.45 -16.02
N LEU A 108 -0.85 4.92 -15.06
CA LEU A 108 -0.27 4.09 -14.00
C LEU A 108 0.37 2.82 -14.58
N LYS A 109 -0.28 2.15 -15.54
CA LYS A 109 0.29 0.95 -16.18
C LYS A 109 1.63 1.25 -16.86
N GLN A 110 1.74 2.37 -17.55
CA GLN A 110 3.00 2.81 -18.16
C GLN A 110 4.06 3.16 -17.11
N SER A 111 3.66 3.86 -16.04
CA SER A 111 4.56 4.18 -14.92
C SER A 111 5.12 2.92 -14.27
N VAL A 112 4.28 1.89 -14.06
CA VAL A 112 4.69 0.61 -13.48
C VAL A 112 5.64 -0.17 -14.39
N LEU A 113 5.43 -0.15 -15.71
CA LEU A 113 6.35 -0.79 -16.67
C LEU A 113 7.75 -0.17 -16.66
N GLY A 114 7.86 1.13 -16.36
CA GLY A 114 9.13 1.87 -16.24
C GLY A 114 9.68 1.96 -14.82
N TRP A 115 8.97 1.42 -13.82
CA TRP A 115 9.18 1.73 -12.40
C TRP A 115 10.57 1.37 -11.90
N ASP A 116 11.12 0.24 -12.35
CA ASP A 116 12.38 -0.28 -11.81
C ASP A 116 13.64 0.44 -12.34
N ARG A 117 13.51 1.33 -13.34
CA ARG A 117 14.68 1.91 -14.03
C ARG A 117 14.52 3.40 -14.30
N GLN A 118 15.18 4.21 -13.48
CA GLN A 118 15.35 5.64 -13.76
C GLN A 118 16.83 5.93 -14.07
N PRO A 119 17.15 6.53 -15.22
CA PRO A 119 18.53 6.92 -15.54
C PRO A 119 18.99 8.03 -14.59
N ARG A 120 20.19 7.89 -14.03
CA ARG A 120 20.86 8.92 -13.23
C ARG A 120 21.77 9.76 -14.13
N GLY A 121 22.00 11.01 -13.72
CA GLY A 121 22.86 11.96 -14.46
C GLY A 121 24.33 11.56 -14.59
N ASP A 122 24.78 10.54 -13.86
CA ASP A 122 26.12 9.95 -13.91
C ASP A 122 26.22 8.72 -14.83
N GLY A 123 25.14 8.35 -15.53
CA GLY A 123 25.06 7.15 -16.36
C GLY A 123 24.68 5.87 -15.59
N GLY A 124 24.40 5.96 -14.29
CA GLY A 124 23.85 4.86 -13.49
C GLY A 124 22.34 4.67 -13.68
N VAL A 125 21.80 3.62 -13.06
CA VAL A 125 20.35 3.35 -13.00
C VAL A 125 19.92 3.33 -11.53
N ASN A 126 18.87 4.09 -11.20
CA ASN A 126 18.20 4.01 -9.91
C ASN A 126 17.15 2.90 -9.94
N LEU A 127 17.16 2.02 -8.93
CA LEU A 127 16.20 0.92 -8.76
C LEU A 127 15.11 1.36 -7.78
N ILE A 128 14.14 2.13 -8.27
CA ILE A 128 13.13 2.79 -7.43
C ILE A 128 12.32 1.77 -6.64
N LEU A 129 11.78 0.75 -7.31
CA LEU A 129 10.97 -0.30 -6.68
C LEU A 129 11.75 -1.01 -5.57
N ARG A 130 13.01 -1.40 -5.85
CA ARG A 130 13.84 -2.08 -4.85
C ARG A 130 14.07 -1.22 -3.61
N ASN A 131 14.37 0.07 -3.79
CA ASN A 131 14.58 0.99 -2.68
C ASN A 131 13.29 1.16 -1.87
N LEU A 132 12.14 1.33 -2.55
CA LEU A 132 10.85 1.50 -1.90
C LEU A 132 10.47 0.28 -1.06
N LEU A 133 10.64 -0.93 -1.59
CA LEU A 133 10.36 -2.15 -0.84
C LEU A 133 11.29 -2.27 0.38
N GLN A 134 12.57 -1.96 0.23
CA GLN A 134 13.53 -2.00 1.32
C GLN A 134 13.19 -0.97 2.41
N ASP A 135 12.78 0.24 2.03
CA ASP A 135 12.37 1.29 2.97
C ASP A 135 11.12 0.87 3.74
N ILE A 136 10.13 0.29 3.07
CA ILE A 136 8.92 -0.24 3.73
C ILE A 136 9.30 -1.37 4.70
N GLU A 137 10.13 -2.34 4.29
CA GLU A 137 10.57 -3.42 5.18
C GLU A 137 11.35 -2.90 6.40
N ASN A 138 12.18 -1.87 6.22
CA ASN A 138 12.90 -1.23 7.31
C ASN A 138 11.94 -0.56 8.31
N ILE A 139 10.89 0.10 7.82
CA ILE A 139 9.86 0.70 8.66
C ILE A 139 9.05 -0.41 9.38
N GLU A 140 8.64 -1.47 8.68
CA GLU A 140 7.95 -2.62 9.30
C GLU A 140 8.76 -3.23 10.44
N ALA A 141 10.09 -3.36 10.28
CA ALA A 141 10.97 -3.89 11.30
C ALA A 141 11.08 -2.97 12.55
N GLN A 142 10.94 -1.66 12.37
CA GLN A 142 10.97 -0.66 13.45
C GLN A 142 9.60 -0.51 14.15
N HIS A 143 8.52 -0.85 13.44
CA HIS A 143 7.14 -0.78 13.92
C HIS A 143 6.45 -2.15 13.84
N PRO A 144 6.97 -3.18 14.53
CA PRO A 144 6.35 -4.50 14.47
C PRO A 144 4.92 -4.44 15.05
N PRO A 145 3.98 -5.21 14.48
CA PRO A 145 2.63 -5.31 15.04
C PRO A 145 2.72 -5.79 16.48
N LYS A 146 2.19 -5.02 17.44
CA LYS A 146 2.26 -5.38 18.86
C LYS A 146 1.44 -6.63 19.13
N ASN A 147 2.01 -7.54 19.93
CA ASN A 147 1.24 -8.59 20.59
C ASN A 147 0.52 -7.93 21.76
N GLU A 148 -0.69 -7.42 21.54
CA GLU A 148 -1.60 -7.16 22.66
C GLU A 148 -2.18 -8.52 23.07
N GLU A 149 -1.79 -8.97 24.27
CA GLU A 149 -2.27 -10.20 24.92
C GLU A 149 -3.75 -10.11 25.31
#